data_AF-A0A0B6X634-F1
#
_entry.id   AF-A0A0B6X634-F1
#
_cell.length_a   1.000
_cell.length_b   1.000
_cell.length_c   1.000
_cell.angle_alpha   90.00
_cell.angle_beta   90.00
_cell.angle_gamma   90.00
#
_symmetry.space_group_name_H-M   'P 1'
#
loop_
_entity.id
_entity.type
_entity.pdbx_description
1 polymer ?
#
loop_
_entity_poly.entity_id
_entity_poly.type
_entity_poly.pdbx_seq_one_letter_code
_entity_poly.pdbx_strand_id
1 'polypeptide(L)'
;MAPTGSLPWALIQVYLGKEVHRSGWNAPIEHMRLTHKSEVGNTDDGAAYIEKSDKGGYWSRWQPTQEDLMACDWSLLKSEPKPDNCMLEFDLKIGTDQYQYGGGTAQDWGYMTKAGDISVGESTFGVLADLQSIIGVGSISTFRLFENPIGTFYNILLEVDTQNQPDLESKALEVTANGSTYNLGSTSNYTTDFSYTSDGAKQLGDLLKQNVGNTLHFCFNWK
;
A
#
# COMPACT_ATOMS: atom_id res chain seq x y z
N MET A 1 -30.30 11.88 -6.67
CA MET A 1 -29.25 10.88 -6.91
C MET A 1 -29.37 10.38 -8.34
N ALA A 2 -28.24 10.18 -9.04
CA ALA A 2 -28.26 9.62 -10.39
C ALA A 2 -28.66 8.12 -10.36
N PRO A 3 -29.42 7.62 -11.35
CA PRO A 3 -29.79 6.21 -11.41
C PRO A 3 -28.56 5.30 -11.51
N THR A 4 -28.48 4.25 -10.69
CA THR A 4 -27.41 3.23 -10.81
C THR A 4 -27.43 2.63 -12.20
N GLY A 5 -26.24 2.41 -12.78
CA GLY A 5 -26.11 1.92 -14.15
C GLY A 5 -26.11 3.01 -15.21
N SER A 6 -26.51 4.24 -14.91
CA SER A 6 -26.47 5.36 -15.86
C SER A 6 -25.09 6.02 -15.94
N LEU A 7 -24.79 6.70 -17.05
CA LEU A 7 -23.54 7.46 -17.18
C LEU A 7 -23.35 8.53 -16.09
N PRO A 8 -24.35 9.36 -15.71
CA PRO A 8 -24.18 10.31 -14.62
C PRO A 8 -23.77 9.65 -13.30
N TRP A 9 -24.31 8.46 -13.00
CA TRP A 9 -23.88 7.68 -11.84
C TRP A 9 -22.44 7.18 -11.98
N ALA A 10 -22.06 6.69 -13.17
CA ALA A 10 -20.71 6.21 -13.45
C ALA A 10 -19.67 7.33 -13.30
N LEU A 11 -19.95 8.52 -13.83
CA LEU A 11 -19.07 9.69 -13.68
C LEU A 11 -18.89 10.08 -12.21
N ILE A 12 -19.96 10.06 -11.40
CA ILE A 12 -19.84 10.29 -9.96
C ILE A 12 -18.87 9.27 -9.34
N GLN A 13 -18.96 7.99 -9.70
CA GLN A 13 -18.03 6.97 -9.17
C GLN A 13 -16.58 7.25 -9.61
N VAL A 14 -16.37 7.64 -10.87
CA VAL A 14 -15.03 7.98 -11.39
C VAL A 14 -14.42 9.18 -10.67
N TYR A 15 -15.20 10.24 -10.43
CA TYR A 15 -14.74 11.39 -9.65
C TYR A 15 -14.52 11.09 -8.16
N LEU A 16 -15.11 10.00 -7.65
CA LEU A 16 -14.82 9.45 -6.32
C LEU A 16 -13.60 8.50 -6.32
N GLY A 17 -12.84 8.43 -7.42
CA GLY A 17 -11.65 7.60 -7.53
C GLY A 17 -11.91 6.12 -7.81
N LYS A 18 -13.15 5.75 -8.18
CA LYS A 18 -13.49 4.36 -8.53
C LYS A 18 -13.35 4.12 -10.02
N GLU A 19 -13.08 2.87 -10.36
CA GLU A 19 -13.03 2.42 -11.75
C GLU A 19 -14.39 1.86 -12.17
N VAL A 20 -14.79 2.13 -13.42
CA VAL A 20 -16.09 1.70 -13.96
C VAL A 20 -15.92 1.08 -15.33
N HIS A 21 -16.81 0.18 -15.70
CA HIS A 21 -16.87 -0.39 -17.03
C HIS A 21 -18.32 -0.56 -17.47
N ARG A 22 -18.53 -0.86 -18.75
CA ARG A 22 -19.81 -1.31 -19.27
C ARG A 22 -19.88 -2.83 -19.32
N SER A 23 -21.09 -3.38 -19.27
CA SER A 23 -21.31 -4.83 -19.26
C SER A 23 -20.73 -5.55 -20.50
N GLY A 24 -20.66 -4.87 -21.65
CA GLY A 24 -20.13 -5.41 -22.91
C GLY A 24 -18.63 -5.20 -23.14
N TRP A 25 -17.91 -4.61 -22.19
CA TRP A 25 -16.47 -4.36 -22.31
C TRP A 25 -15.66 -5.55 -21.81
N ASN A 26 -14.43 -5.71 -22.32
CA ASN A 26 -13.49 -6.75 -21.89
C ASN A 26 -12.86 -6.43 -20.51
N ALA A 27 -13.67 -6.36 -19.46
CA ALA A 27 -13.18 -6.16 -18.09
C ALA A 27 -12.31 -7.35 -17.61
N PRO A 28 -11.24 -7.13 -16.82
CA PRO A 28 -10.79 -5.85 -16.29
C PRO A 28 -9.92 -5.03 -17.23
N ILE A 29 -9.64 -5.52 -18.45
CA ILE A 29 -8.75 -4.83 -19.40
C ILE A 29 -9.35 -3.52 -19.88
N GLU A 30 -10.64 -3.50 -20.26
CA GLU A 30 -11.38 -2.31 -20.70
C GLU A 30 -12.20 -1.70 -19.54
N HIS A 31 -11.80 -0.52 -19.07
CA HIS A 31 -12.49 0.24 -18.04
C HIS A 31 -12.13 1.74 -18.11
N MET A 32 -12.80 2.55 -17.31
CA MET A 32 -12.59 3.99 -17.17
C MET A 32 -12.12 4.34 -15.76
N ARG A 33 -11.24 5.34 -15.68
CA ARG A 33 -10.73 5.89 -14.42
C ARG A 33 -10.43 7.38 -14.52
N LEU A 34 -10.32 8.03 -13.36
CA LEU A 34 -9.82 9.40 -13.26
C LEU A 34 -8.30 9.38 -13.18
N THR A 35 -7.65 10.29 -13.89
CA THR A 35 -6.19 10.45 -13.86
C THR A 35 -5.81 11.93 -13.80
N HIS A 36 -4.59 12.21 -13.36
CA HIS A 36 -4.02 13.56 -13.29
C HIS A 36 -2.78 13.63 -14.18
N LYS A 37 -2.62 14.74 -14.92
CA LYS A 37 -1.40 14.96 -15.68
C LYS A 37 -0.29 15.41 -14.72
N SER A 38 0.78 14.62 -14.60
CA SER A 38 2.08 15.12 -14.13
C SER A 38 3.06 15.06 -15.30
N GLU A 39 3.16 16.15 -16.06
CA GLU A 39 4.29 16.35 -16.97
C GLU A 39 5.35 17.19 -16.26
N VAL A 40 6.57 16.65 -16.15
CA VAL A 40 7.74 17.39 -15.69
C VAL A 40 7.98 18.55 -16.68
N GLY A 41 7.77 19.79 -16.21
CA GLY A 41 8.18 21.00 -16.93
C GLY A 41 7.06 21.80 -17.62
N ASN A 42 5.77 21.47 -17.42
CA ASN A 42 4.67 22.31 -17.90
C ASN A 42 3.96 23.00 -16.72
N THR A 43 3.88 24.32 -16.77
CA THR A 43 3.22 25.18 -15.77
C THR A 43 1.71 25.28 -15.97
N ASP A 44 1.12 24.39 -16.79
CA ASP A 44 -0.33 24.34 -16.99
C ASP A 44 -0.91 23.22 -16.13
N ASP A 45 -1.80 23.65 -15.25
CA ASP A 45 -2.33 22.98 -14.07
C ASP A 45 -2.76 21.53 -14.31
N GLY A 46 -2.47 20.65 -13.34
CA GLY A 46 -2.70 19.20 -13.35
C GLY A 46 -4.18 18.79 -13.34
N ALA A 47 -4.95 19.31 -14.30
CA ALA A 47 -6.38 19.10 -14.42
C ALA A 47 -6.70 17.62 -14.59
N ALA A 48 -7.56 17.12 -13.71
CA ALA A 48 -8.04 15.76 -13.76
C ALA A 48 -8.79 15.52 -15.08
N TYR A 49 -8.53 14.39 -15.72
CA TYR A 49 -9.30 13.94 -16.88
C TYR A 49 -9.62 12.46 -16.75
N ILE A 50 -10.63 12.02 -17.47
CA ILE A 50 -11.04 10.63 -17.50
C ILE A 50 -10.33 9.96 -18.67
N GLU A 51 -9.80 8.77 -18.42
CA GLU A 51 -9.25 7.90 -19.46
C GLU A 51 -10.00 6.58 -19.52
N LYS A 52 -9.97 5.95 -20.70
CA LYS A 52 -10.51 4.63 -20.98
C LYS A 52 -9.40 3.77 -21.57
N SER A 53 -9.30 2.54 -21.08
CA SER A 53 -8.45 1.51 -21.69
C SER A 53 -9.18 0.78 -22.82
N ASP A 54 -8.45 0.47 -23.89
CA ASP A 54 -8.96 -0.35 -24.99
C ASP A 54 -8.78 -1.86 -24.74
N LYS A 55 -9.18 -2.69 -25.71
CA LYS A 55 -9.07 -4.16 -25.65
C LYS A 55 -7.64 -4.67 -25.44
N GLY A 56 -6.64 -3.87 -25.79
CA GLY A 56 -5.22 -4.17 -25.57
C GLY A 56 -4.67 -3.59 -24.28
N GLY A 57 -5.49 -2.89 -23.49
CA GLY A 57 -5.10 -2.22 -22.25
C GLY A 57 -4.44 -0.86 -22.46
N TYR A 58 -4.47 -0.29 -23.68
CA TYR A 58 -3.90 1.04 -23.94
C TYR A 58 -4.85 2.14 -23.48
N TRP A 59 -4.29 3.07 -22.71
CA TRP A 59 -5.02 4.20 -22.14
C TRP A 59 -5.12 5.37 -23.11
N SER A 60 -6.32 5.92 -23.23
CA SER A 60 -6.58 7.13 -24.00
C SER A 60 -7.57 8.02 -23.27
N ARG A 61 -7.46 9.34 -23.46
CA ARG A 61 -8.42 10.29 -22.90
C ARG A 61 -9.81 9.94 -23.41
N TRP A 62 -10.72 9.69 -22.48
CA TRP A 62 -12.09 9.32 -22.81
C TRP A 62 -12.86 10.54 -23.29
N GLN A 63 -13.61 10.35 -24.37
CA GLN A 63 -14.60 11.29 -24.86
C GLN A 63 -15.94 10.55 -24.94
N PRO A 64 -17.02 11.11 -24.38
CA PRO A 64 -18.31 10.44 -24.39
C PRO A 64 -18.80 10.22 -25.81
N THR A 65 -19.12 8.97 -26.14
CA THR A 65 -19.87 8.66 -27.35
C THR A 65 -21.38 8.73 -27.09
N GLN A 66 -22.19 8.82 -28.15
CA GLN A 66 -23.65 8.75 -28.00
C GLN A 66 -24.10 7.46 -27.30
N GLU A 67 -23.42 6.35 -27.56
CA GLU A 67 -23.69 5.06 -26.91
C GLU A 67 -23.43 5.14 -25.39
N ASP A 68 -22.32 5.75 -25.00
CA ASP A 68 -21.98 5.94 -23.58
C ASP A 68 -22.99 6.83 -22.86
N LEU A 69 -23.48 7.88 -23.51
CA LEU A 69 -24.49 8.80 -22.96
C LEU A 69 -25.84 8.09 -22.69
N MET A 70 -26.18 7.09 -23.51
CA MET A 70 -27.45 6.36 -23.43
C MET A 70 -27.36 5.04 -22.67
N ALA A 71 -26.15 4.57 -22.38
CA ALA A 71 -25.90 3.33 -21.67
C ALA A 71 -26.50 3.36 -20.25
N CYS A 72 -27.16 2.26 -19.90
CA CYS A 72 -27.71 1.99 -18.57
C CYS A 72 -27.08 0.73 -17.95
N ASP A 73 -25.93 0.31 -18.49
CA ASP A 73 -25.22 -0.93 -18.14
C ASP A 73 -23.85 -0.66 -17.52
N TRP A 74 -23.65 0.53 -16.94
CA TRP A 74 -22.44 0.88 -16.22
C TRP A 74 -22.35 0.12 -14.89
N SER A 75 -21.19 -0.43 -14.58
CA SER A 75 -20.90 -1.10 -13.32
C SER A 75 -19.54 -0.65 -12.79
N LEU A 76 -19.37 -0.74 -11.46
CA LEU A 76 -18.05 -0.64 -10.87
C LEU A 76 -17.20 -1.78 -11.43
N LEU A 77 -15.97 -1.47 -11.82
CA LEU A 77 -14.99 -2.51 -12.03
C LEU A 77 -14.81 -3.19 -10.68
N LYS A 78 -15.18 -4.46 -10.62
CA LYS A 78 -14.79 -5.28 -9.48
C LYS A 78 -13.28 -5.36 -9.56
N SER A 79 -12.60 -4.52 -8.78
CA SER A 79 -11.23 -4.76 -8.42
C SER A 79 -11.14 -6.23 -8.01
N GLU A 80 -10.07 -6.94 -8.41
CA GLU A 80 -9.63 -8.04 -7.54
C GLU A 80 -9.70 -7.52 -6.11
N PRO A 81 -10.31 -8.27 -5.17
CA PRO A 81 -10.76 -7.72 -3.90
C PRO A 81 -9.64 -6.87 -3.31
N LYS A 82 -9.78 -5.54 -3.42
CA LYS A 82 -9.16 -4.65 -2.46
C LYS A 82 -9.67 -5.22 -1.15
N PRO A 83 -8.80 -5.59 -0.19
CA PRO A 83 -9.29 -5.93 1.12
C PRO A 83 -10.16 -4.74 1.51
N ASP A 84 -11.47 -4.94 1.66
CA ASP A 84 -12.48 -3.91 1.98
C ASP A 84 -12.19 -3.23 3.35
N ASN A 85 -10.98 -3.36 3.88
CA ASN A 85 -10.62 -3.16 5.26
C ASN A 85 -9.21 -2.61 5.46
N CYS A 86 -8.48 -2.24 4.39
CA CYS A 86 -7.12 -1.76 4.54
C CYS A 86 -7.06 -0.50 5.40
N MET A 87 -6.51 -0.62 6.61
CA MET A 87 -6.50 0.48 7.59
C MET A 87 -5.36 1.45 7.32
N LEU A 88 -4.24 0.91 6.84
CA LEU A 88 -3.04 1.64 6.45
C LEU A 88 -2.44 0.95 5.22
N GLU A 89 -2.26 1.68 4.14
CA GLU A 89 -1.62 1.19 2.91
C GLU A 89 -0.50 2.11 2.46
N PHE A 90 0.52 1.53 1.83
CA PHE A 90 1.67 2.26 1.29
C PHE A 90 2.44 1.38 0.32
N ASP A 91 3.23 2.02 -0.53
CA ASP A 91 4.23 1.37 -1.36
C ASP A 91 5.59 1.45 -0.68
N LEU A 92 6.30 0.32 -0.64
CA LEU A 92 7.63 0.25 -0.03
C LEU A 92 8.62 -0.36 -1.01
N LYS A 93 9.62 0.45 -1.41
CA LYS A 93 10.87 -0.03 -1.97
C LYS A 93 11.73 -0.59 -0.85
N ILE A 94 11.91 -1.91 -0.83
CA ILE A 94 12.59 -2.60 0.27
C ILE A 94 14.09 -2.30 0.21
N GLY A 95 14.60 -1.72 1.30
CA GLY A 95 16.03 -1.54 1.54
C GLY A 95 16.57 -2.53 2.56
N THR A 96 17.85 -2.41 2.86
CA THR A 96 18.54 -3.26 3.82
C THR A 96 19.76 -2.52 4.37
N ASP A 97 20.16 -2.87 5.59
CA ASP A 97 21.40 -2.38 6.20
C ASP A 97 22.05 -3.44 7.09
N GLN A 98 23.38 -3.44 7.13
CA GLN A 98 24.18 -4.37 7.92
C GLN A 98 25.12 -3.58 8.85
N TYR A 99 25.04 -3.85 10.14
CA TYR A 99 25.82 -3.10 11.15
C TYR A 99 26.31 -4.00 12.29
N GLN A 100 27.21 -3.46 13.10
CA GLN A 100 27.71 -4.14 14.30
C GLN A 100 26.76 -3.91 15.47
N TYR A 101 26.38 -4.99 16.14
CA TYR A 101 25.48 -4.96 17.30
C TYR A 101 25.79 -6.12 18.26
N GLY A 102 25.83 -5.85 19.56
CA GLY A 102 25.97 -6.89 20.60
C GLY A 102 27.24 -7.76 20.49
N GLY A 103 28.33 -7.26 19.90
CA GLY A 103 29.56 -8.04 19.67
C GLY A 103 29.52 -8.94 18.43
N GLY A 104 28.47 -8.85 17.61
CA GLY A 104 28.36 -9.53 16.31
C GLY A 104 27.83 -8.59 15.22
N THR A 105 27.33 -9.18 14.14
CA THR A 105 26.74 -8.47 13.01
C THR A 105 25.24 -8.71 12.97
N ALA A 106 24.47 -7.63 12.89
CA ALA A 106 23.03 -7.63 12.66
C ALA A 106 22.70 -7.21 11.23
N GLN A 107 21.51 -7.57 10.78
CA GLN A 107 21.02 -7.26 9.44
C GLN A 107 19.54 -6.91 9.48
N ASP A 108 19.19 -5.86 8.73
CA ASP A 108 17.82 -5.40 8.59
C ASP A 108 17.32 -5.43 7.15
N TRP A 109 16.01 -5.60 6.98
CA TRP A 109 15.32 -5.47 5.69
C TRP A 109 14.00 -4.72 5.85
N GLY A 110 13.72 -3.79 4.96
CA GLY A 110 12.46 -3.03 4.97
C GLY A 110 12.69 -1.53 4.80
N TYR A 111 12.23 -0.76 5.78
CA TYR A 111 12.23 0.70 5.80
C TYR A 111 12.65 1.24 7.16
N MET A 112 13.50 2.27 7.15
CA MET A 112 13.88 3.00 8.36
C MET A 112 14.40 4.40 8.03
N THR A 113 13.88 5.39 8.75
CA THR A 113 14.23 6.83 8.57
C THR A 113 15.21 7.37 9.59
N LYS A 114 15.43 6.64 10.69
CA LYS A 114 16.30 7.06 11.79
C LYS A 114 17.60 6.24 11.77
N ALA A 115 18.69 6.86 11.32
CA ALA A 115 20.01 6.26 11.44
C ALA A 115 20.43 6.20 12.91
N GLY A 116 21.21 5.19 13.27
CA GLY A 116 21.78 5.05 14.61
C GLY A 116 20.78 4.68 15.70
N ASP A 117 19.61 4.15 15.35
CA ASP A 117 18.53 3.90 16.31
C ASP A 117 18.87 2.77 17.29
N ILE A 118 19.43 1.67 16.77
CA ILE A 118 19.89 0.52 17.55
C ILE A 118 21.42 0.54 17.72
N SER A 119 22.18 1.03 16.75
CA SER A 119 23.65 1.06 16.80
C SER A 119 24.28 2.18 15.98
N VAL A 120 25.42 2.72 16.41
CA VAL A 120 26.14 3.85 15.75
C VAL A 120 26.44 3.64 14.26
N GLY A 121 26.54 2.39 13.80
CA GLY A 121 26.80 2.05 12.40
C GLY A 121 25.56 1.82 11.53
N GLU A 122 24.37 1.88 12.10
CA GLU A 122 23.11 1.60 11.42
C GLU A 122 22.68 2.81 10.56
N SER A 123 22.45 2.58 9.27
CA SER A 123 22.07 3.59 8.28
C SER A 123 20.58 3.57 8.00
N THR A 124 20.03 4.66 7.44
CA THR A 124 18.66 4.66 6.91
C THR A 124 18.57 3.83 5.63
N PHE A 125 17.44 3.17 5.40
CA PHE A 125 17.22 2.36 4.19
C PHE A 125 15.75 2.25 3.83
N GLY A 126 15.50 1.82 2.59
CA GLY A 126 14.16 1.69 2.04
C GLY A 126 13.54 3.03 1.67
N VAL A 127 12.49 2.99 0.86
CA VAL A 127 11.73 4.19 0.49
C VAL A 127 10.25 3.86 0.57
N LEU A 128 9.54 4.57 1.45
CA LEU A 128 8.09 4.51 1.56
C LEU A 128 7.46 5.63 0.73
N ALA A 129 6.42 5.30 -0.03
CA ALA A 129 5.61 6.21 -0.82
C ALA A 129 4.11 5.93 -0.65
N ASP A 130 3.28 6.89 -1.05
CA ASP A 130 1.83 6.73 -1.18
C ASP A 130 1.11 6.22 0.09
N LEU A 131 1.57 6.70 1.26
CA LEU A 131 0.95 6.38 2.55
C LEU A 131 -0.49 6.90 2.61
N GLN A 132 -1.43 5.99 2.84
CA GLN A 132 -2.83 6.29 3.06
C GLN A 132 -3.30 5.61 4.35
N SER A 133 -4.02 6.35 5.19
CA SER A 133 -4.54 5.84 6.46
C SER A 133 -5.98 6.28 6.66
N ILE A 134 -6.85 5.33 7.00
CA ILE A 134 -8.22 5.61 7.47
C ILE A 134 -8.33 5.62 9.00
N ILE A 135 -7.27 5.17 9.69
CA ILE A 135 -7.18 5.16 11.17
C ILE A 135 -6.39 6.35 11.71
N GLY A 136 -5.84 7.22 10.85
CA GLY A 136 -5.16 8.44 11.29
C GLY A 136 -3.70 8.25 11.72
N VAL A 137 -3.05 7.19 11.22
CA VAL A 137 -1.58 7.04 11.30
C VAL A 137 -0.96 8.02 10.30
N GLY A 138 -0.26 9.04 10.81
CA GLY A 138 0.31 10.11 9.99
C GLY A 138 1.67 9.79 9.38
N SER A 139 2.43 8.91 10.02
CA SER A 139 3.76 8.50 9.55
C SER A 139 4.16 7.12 10.07
N ILE A 140 5.07 6.51 9.33
CA ILE A 140 5.82 5.32 9.73
C ILE A 140 7.28 5.75 9.78
N SER A 141 7.98 5.54 10.90
CA SER A 141 9.42 5.82 11.00
C SER A 141 10.24 4.57 10.69
N THR A 142 9.72 3.40 11.05
CA THR A 142 10.39 2.10 10.92
C THR A 142 9.38 1.01 10.56
N PHE A 143 9.70 0.20 9.56
CA PHE A 143 9.03 -1.06 9.29
C PHE A 143 10.06 -2.05 8.73
N ARG A 144 10.56 -2.96 9.58
CA ARG A 144 11.69 -3.83 9.21
C ARG A 144 11.65 -5.20 9.85
N LEU A 145 12.24 -6.16 9.16
CA LEU A 145 12.81 -7.37 9.75
C LEU A 145 14.14 -7.03 10.40
N PHE A 146 14.36 -7.51 11.62
CA PHE A 146 15.66 -7.52 12.29
C PHE A 146 16.15 -8.96 12.49
N GLU A 147 17.40 -9.22 12.12
CA GLU A 147 18.10 -10.46 12.42
C GLU A 147 19.38 -10.18 13.22
N ASN A 148 19.51 -10.89 14.35
CA ASN A 148 20.75 -10.91 15.13
C ASN A 148 20.89 -12.27 15.87
N PRO A 149 21.87 -13.12 15.49
CA PRO A 149 22.82 -12.95 14.39
C PRO A 149 22.16 -13.07 13.01
N ILE A 150 22.86 -12.66 11.94
CA ILE A 150 22.39 -12.83 10.55
C ILE A 150 21.96 -14.28 10.29
N GLY A 151 20.78 -14.45 9.73
CA GLY A 151 20.13 -15.74 9.49
C GLY A 151 19.19 -16.19 10.61
N THR A 152 19.10 -15.44 11.72
CA THR A 152 18.19 -15.75 12.84
C THR A 152 17.10 -14.69 12.92
N PHE A 153 15.87 -15.09 12.60
CA PHE A 153 14.68 -14.25 12.76
C PHE A 153 14.55 -13.78 14.21
N TYR A 154 14.53 -12.46 14.42
CA TYR A 154 14.29 -11.87 15.73
C TYR A 154 12.85 -11.34 15.82
N ASN A 155 12.51 -10.33 15.02
CA ASN A 155 11.17 -9.76 14.96
C ASN A 155 10.94 -8.98 13.65
N ILE A 156 9.66 -8.65 13.40
CA ILE A 156 9.27 -7.51 12.58
C ILE A 156 8.99 -6.35 13.53
N LEU A 157 9.68 -5.23 13.36
CA LEU A 157 9.47 -3.98 14.08
C LEU A 157 8.66 -3.01 13.22
N LEU A 158 7.62 -2.43 13.78
CA LEU A 158 6.81 -1.37 13.19
C LEU A 158 6.70 -0.21 14.18
N GLU A 159 7.18 0.96 13.77
CA GLU A 159 7.08 2.20 14.55
C GLU A 159 6.21 3.19 13.78
N VAL A 160 5.10 3.58 14.39
CA VAL A 160 4.08 4.45 13.79
C VAL A 160 3.63 5.52 14.77
N ASP A 161 3.15 6.65 14.26
CA ASP A 161 2.50 7.65 15.11
C ASP A 161 1.14 7.13 15.61
N THR A 162 1.06 6.81 16.89
CA THR A 162 -0.14 6.28 17.57
C THR A 162 -0.96 7.36 18.28
N GLN A 163 -0.63 8.66 18.16
CA GLN A 163 -1.32 9.74 18.87
C GLN A 163 -2.85 9.72 18.69
N ASN A 164 -3.33 9.23 17.54
CA ASN A 164 -4.76 9.15 17.22
C ASN A 164 -5.39 7.77 17.49
N GLN A 165 -4.60 6.76 17.89
CA GLN A 165 -5.02 5.36 18.01
C GLN A 165 -4.26 4.62 19.13
N PRO A 166 -4.52 4.94 20.41
CA PRO A 166 -3.81 4.33 21.54
C PRO A 166 -4.05 2.82 21.66
N ASP A 167 -5.17 2.31 21.14
CA ASP A 167 -5.57 0.91 21.30
C ASP A 167 -4.92 -0.05 20.27
N LEU A 168 -4.13 0.47 19.32
CA LEU A 168 -3.47 -0.35 18.28
C LEU A 168 -2.60 -1.47 18.87
N GLU A 169 -1.95 -1.21 20.01
CA GLU A 169 -1.09 -2.19 20.68
C GLU A 169 -1.84 -3.45 21.16
N SER A 170 -3.15 -3.33 21.40
CA SER A 170 -3.98 -4.43 21.87
C SER A 170 -4.50 -5.33 20.74
N LYS A 171 -4.33 -4.90 19.49
CA LYS A 171 -4.92 -5.54 18.30
C LYS A 171 -3.94 -6.46 17.62
N ALA A 172 -4.47 -7.51 16.99
CA ALA A 172 -3.67 -8.36 16.13
C ALA A 172 -3.47 -7.70 14.77
N LEU A 173 -2.24 -7.72 14.23
CA LEU A 173 -1.96 -7.16 12.91
C LEU A 173 -1.96 -8.25 11.84
N GLU A 174 -2.69 -8.02 10.75
CA GLU A 174 -2.57 -8.75 9.48
C GLU A 174 -1.98 -7.83 8.42
N VAL A 175 -0.97 -8.33 7.70
CA VAL A 175 -0.30 -7.62 6.61
C VAL A 175 -0.56 -8.36 5.31
N THR A 176 -1.08 -7.67 4.30
CA THR A 176 -1.20 -8.20 2.95
C THR A 176 -0.14 -7.55 2.06
N ALA A 177 0.64 -8.38 1.36
CA ALA A 177 1.65 -7.95 0.40
C ALA A 177 1.84 -9.03 -0.67
N ASN A 178 2.00 -8.61 -1.93
CA ASN A 178 2.20 -9.51 -3.08
C ASN A 178 1.13 -10.62 -3.17
N GLY A 179 -0.15 -10.26 -2.96
CA GLY A 179 -1.28 -11.18 -3.00
C GLY A 179 -1.39 -12.18 -1.83
N SER A 180 -0.46 -12.15 -0.88
CA SER A 180 -0.44 -13.03 0.31
C SER A 180 -0.75 -12.25 1.57
N THR A 181 -1.37 -12.91 2.56
CA THR A 181 -1.66 -12.31 3.88
C THR A 181 -0.86 -13.02 4.97
N TYR A 182 -0.21 -12.23 5.81
CA TYR A 182 0.67 -12.63 6.90
C TYR A 182 0.04 -12.18 8.21
N ASN A 183 -0.29 -13.13 9.08
CA ASN A 183 -0.82 -12.82 10.42
C ASN A 183 0.34 -12.62 11.40
N LEU A 184 0.57 -11.38 11.79
CA LEU A 184 1.66 -10.99 12.68
C LEU A 184 1.29 -11.19 14.16
N GLY A 185 0.00 -11.34 14.48
CA GLY A 185 -0.49 -11.46 15.84
C GLY A 185 -0.43 -10.15 16.62
N SER A 186 -0.49 -10.23 17.94
CA SER A 186 -0.37 -9.06 18.84
C SER A 186 1.10 -8.73 19.11
N THR A 187 1.37 -7.45 19.36
CA THR A 187 2.71 -6.97 19.74
C THR A 187 3.04 -7.28 21.21
N SER A 188 4.33 -7.34 21.53
CA SER A 188 4.83 -7.46 22.91
C SER A 188 5.33 -6.16 23.56
N ASN A 189 5.34 -5.01 22.85
CA ASN A 189 5.95 -3.75 23.29
C ASN A 189 4.99 -2.53 23.34
N TYR A 190 5.40 -1.51 24.13
CA TYR A 190 4.63 -0.33 24.53
C TYR A 190 4.39 0.72 23.42
N THR A 191 3.19 1.32 23.46
CA THR A 191 2.71 2.60 22.92
C THR A 191 2.98 2.99 21.46
N THR A 192 4.20 2.87 20.94
CA THR A 192 4.57 3.30 19.56
C THR A 192 5.38 2.25 18.80
N ASP A 193 6.00 1.30 19.51
CA ASP A 193 6.97 0.37 18.94
C ASP A 193 6.37 -1.04 18.95
N PHE A 194 5.85 -1.47 17.80
CA PHE A 194 5.19 -2.76 17.69
C PHE A 194 6.16 -3.83 17.24
N SER A 195 6.37 -4.84 18.09
CA SER A 195 7.29 -5.94 17.85
C SER A 195 6.53 -7.25 17.67
N TYR A 196 6.66 -7.85 16.49
CA TYR A 196 5.95 -9.07 16.10
C TYR A 196 6.93 -10.22 15.90
N THR A 197 6.67 -11.34 16.58
CA THR A 197 7.55 -12.53 16.60
C THR A 197 6.85 -13.81 16.16
N SER A 198 5.65 -13.71 15.57
CA SER A 198 4.85 -14.85 15.12
C SER A 198 5.42 -15.51 13.86
N ASP A 199 4.92 -16.70 13.53
CA ASP A 199 5.29 -17.39 12.28
C ASP A 199 4.92 -16.57 11.03
N GLY A 200 3.81 -15.82 11.06
CA GLY A 200 3.45 -14.92 9.97
C GLY A 200 4.40 -13.73 9.85
N ALA A 201 4.91 -13.20 10.97
CA ALA A 201 5.97 -12.19 10.96
C ALA A 201 7.26 -12.74 10.34
N LYS A 202 7.61 -14.00 10.63
CA LYS A 202 8.77 -14.68 10.01
C LYS A 202 8.60 -14.84 8.50
N GLN A 203 7.43 -15.31 8.05
CA GLN A 203 7.11 -15.45 6.61
C GLN A 203 7.14 -14.10 5.88
N LEU A 204 6.64 -13.04 6.52
CA LEU A 204 6.74 -11.68 6.00
C LEU A 204 8.22 -11.24 5.90
N GLY A 205 9.04 -11.56 6.90
CA GLY A 205 10.48 -11.35 6.86
C GLY A 205 11.15 -12.01 5.64
N ASP A 206 10.79 -13.25 5.33
CA ASP A 206 11.28 -13.96 4.14
C ASP A 206 10.87 -13.23 2.85
N LEU A 207 9.65 -12.67 2.77
CA LEU A 207 9.21 -11.85 1.64
C LEU A 207 10.09 -10.59 1.49
N LEU A 208 10.39 -9.90 2.58
CA LEU A 208 11.25 -8.70 2.56
C LEU A 208 12.64 -9.04 2.02
N LYS A 209 13.25 -10.12 2.50
CA LYS A 209 14.57 -10.59 2.06
C LYS A 209 14.61 -10.89 0.55
N GLN A 210 13.55 -11.50 0.02
CA GLN A 210 13.47 -11.87 -1.39
C GLN A 210 13.27 -10.68 -2.33
N ASN A 211 12.86 -9.52 -1.82
CA ASN A 211 12.42 -8.38 -2.62
C ASN A 211 13.25 -7.11 -2.42
N VAL A 212 14.48 -7.23 -1.92
CA VAL A 212 15.40 -6.08 -1.81
C VAL A 212 15.56 -5.37 -3.15
N GLY A 213 15.33 -4.06 -3.15
CA GLY A 213 15.39 -3.19 -4.33
C GLY A 213 14.08 -3.11 -5.13
N ASN A 214 13.13 -4.02 -4.91
CA ASN A 214 11.79 -3.98 -5.51
C ASN A 214 10.83 -3.14 -4.66
N THR A 215 9.81 -2.60 -5.30
CA THR A 215 8.68 -1.94 -4.64
C THR A 215 7.52 -2.93 -4.52
N LEU A 216 7.00 -3.10 -3.31
CA LEU A 216 5.77 -3.86 -3.05
C LEU A 216 4.72 -2.94 -2.43
N HIS A 217 3.46 -3.22 -2.75
CA HIS A 217 2.32 -2.61 -2.08
C HIS A 217 2.00 -3.38 -0.81
N PHE A 218 1.84 -2.66 0.29
CA PHE A 218 1.50 -3.20 1.60
C PHE A 218 0.15 -2.69 2.08
N CYS A 219 -0.61 -3.58 2.69
CA CYS A 219 -1.88 -3.27 3.30
C CYS A 219 -1.96 -3.84 4.72
N PHE A 220 -2.15 -2.99 5.72
CA PHE A 220 -2.15 -3.35 7.13
C PHE A 220 -3.57 -3.28 7.69
N ASN A 221 -3.93 -4.29 8.48
CA ASN A 221 -5.24 -4.45 9.07
C ASN A 221 -5.09 -4.86 10.54
N TRP A 222 -5.50 -3.98 11.46
CA TRP A 222 -5.56 -4.33 12.88
C TRP A 222 -6.93 -4.90 13.23
N LYS A 223 -6.96 -6.03 13.95
CA LYS A 223 -8.17 -6.75 14.37
C LYS A 223 -8.41 -6.63 15.86
#